data_AF-A0AAN6NKA5-F1
#
_entry.id   AF-A0AAN6NKA5-F1
#
_cell.length_a   1.000
_cell.length_b   1.000
_cell.length_c   1.000
_cell.angle_alpha   90.00
_cell.angle_beta   90.00
_cell.angle_gamma   90.00
#
_symmetry.space_group_name_H-M   'P 1'
#
loop_
_entity.id
_entity.type
_entity.pdbx_description
1 polymer ?
#
loop_
_entity_poly.entity_id
_entity_poly.type
_entity_poly.pdbx_seq_one_letter_code
_entity_poly.pdbx_strand_id
1 'polypeptide(L)'
;MSSSSDLEESISDFFSKAGSCTSRSQCDAFANKIFGGPITPVPVQDTCSYTVTNGTTIIQFREPESPLDIQILTAVQAVHPGIVA
;
A
#
# COMPACT_ATOMS: atom_id res chain seq x y z
N MET A 1 -17.73 -1.49 -10.29
CA MET A 1 -17.54 -2.62 -9.36
C MET A 1 -16.36 -3.40 -9.89
N SER A 2 -15.17 -3.25 -9.30
CA SER A 2 -14.03 -4.10 -9.67
C SER A 2 -14.31 -5.50 -9.17
N SER A 3 -14.13 -6.48 -10.05
CA SER A 3 -14.28 -7.89 -9.73
C SER A 3 -13.10 -8.36 -8.87
N SER A 4 -13.29 -9.40 -8.05
CA SER A 4 -12.19 -9.94 -7.23
C SER A 4 -10.97 -10.39 -8.05
N SER A 5 -11.15 -10.65 -9.35
CA SER A 5 -10.05 -10.94 -10.29
C SER A 5 -9.20 -9.71 -10.61
N ASP A 6 -9.80 -8.54 -10.78
CA ASP A 6 -9.06 -7.31 -11.13
C ASP A 6 -8.11 -6.89 -9.99
N LEU A 7 -8.54 -7.12 -8.75
CA LEU A 7 -7.72 -6.87 -7.56
C LEU A 7 -6.49 -7.79 -7.54
N GLU A 8 -6.68 -9.10 -7.71
CA GLU A 8 -5.57 -10.06 -7.67
C GLU A 8 -4.61 -9.85 -8.85
N GLU A 9 -5.10 -9.45 -10.02
CA GLU A 9 -4.26 -9.06 -11.16
C GLU A 9 -3.40 -7.84 -10.82
N SER A 10 -3.98 -6.78 -10.24
CA SER A 10 -3.23 -5.58 -9.85
C SER A 10 -2.15 -5.85 -8.80
N ILE A 11 -2.45 -6.72 -7.83
CA ILE A 11 -1.49 -7.13 -6.79
C ILE A 11 -0.37 -7.95 -7.43
N SER A 12 -0.72 -8.91 -8.31
CA SER A 12 0.26 -9.73 -9.01
C SER A 12 1.17 -8.88 -9.89
N ASP A 13 0.61 -7.88 -10.58
CA ASP A 13 1.35 -6.96 -11.45
C ASP A 13 2.40 -6.17 -10.65
N PHE A 14 2.00 -5.58 -9.51
CA PHE A 14 2.92 -4.90 -8.59
C PHE A 14 4.09 -5.80 -8.18
N PHE A 15 3.83 -7.02 -7.67
CA PHE A 15 4.91 -7.92 -7.23
C PHE A 15 5.75 -8.49 -8.38
N SER A 16 5.25 -8.48 -9.61
CA SER A 16 6.02 -8.85 -10.79
C SER A 16 7.00 -7.74 -11.24
N LYS A 17 6.64 -6.48 -10.99
CA LYS A 17 7.38 -5.27 -11.43
C LYS A 17 8.31 -4.71 -10.37
N ALA A 18 7.97 -4.84 -9.09
CA ALA A 18 8.68 -4.21 -7.97
C ALA A 18 10.15 -4.64 -7.79
N GLY A 19 10.70 -5.48 -8.68
CA GLY A 19 12.14 -5.70 -8.84
C GLY A 19 12.86 -6.29 -7.61
N SER A 20 12.15 -6.72 -6.58
CA SER A 20 12.72 -6.92 -5.24
C SER A 20 12.24 -8.23 -4.62
N CYS A 21 13.14 -8.86 -3.84
CA CYS A 21 13.00 -10.13 -3.12
C CYS A 21 11.86 -10.21 -2.07
N THR A 22 10.81 -9.40 -2.21
CA THR A 22 9.72 -9.26 -1.24
C THR A 22 8.40 -9.75 -1.84
N SER A 23 7.76 -10.71 -1.19
CA SER A 23 6.45 -11.25 -1.58
C SER A 23 5.29 -10.57 -0.86
N ARG A 24 4.08 -10.70 -1.41
CA ARG A 24 2.81 -10.35 -0.72
C ARG A 24 2.77 -10.87 0.71
N SER A 25 3.12 -12.14 0.91
CA SER A 25 3.10 -12.76 2.24
C SER A 25 4.08 -12.12 3.23
N GLN A 26 5.24 -11.63 2.76
CA GLN A 26 6.19 -10.91 3.61
C GLN A 26 5.65 -9.53 3.99
N CYS A 27 5.04 -8.81 3.06
CA CYS A 27 4.36 -7.54 3.33
C CYS A 27 3.21 -7.72 4.32
N ASP A 28 2.36 -8.72 4.11
CA ASP A 28 1.21 -9.01 4.99
C ASP A 28 1.67 -9.40 6.40
N ALA A 29 2.69 -10.25 6.51
CA ALA A 29 3.27 -10.63 7.79
C ALA A 29 3.89 -9.44 8.52
N PHE A 30 4.57 -8.55 7.78
CA PHE A 30 5.11 -7.30 8.34
C PHE A 30 3.99 -6.39 8.85
N ALA A 31 2.96 -6.14 8.04
CA ALA A 31 1.83 -5.30 8.43
C ALA A 31 1.11 -5.86 9.66
N ASN A 32 0.86 -7.17 9.69
CA ASN A 32 0.24 -7.83 10.84
C ASN A 32 1.10 -7.71 12.10
N LYS A 33 2.41 -7.91 11.98
CA LYS A 33 3.34 -7.81 13.11
C LYS A 33 3.41 -6.41 13.71
N ILE A 34 3.36 -5.37 12.87
CA ILE A 34 3.53 -3.98 13.30
C ILE A 34 2.21 -3.34 13.76
N PHE A 35 1.12 -3.57 13.01
CA PHE A 35 -0.14 -2.87 13.23
C PHE A 35 -1.22 -3.75 13.89
N GLY A 36 -0.99 -5.06 13.97
CA GLY A 36 -1.95 -6.00 14.51
C GLY A 36 -3.22 -6.14 13.66
N GLY A 37 -4.04 -7.12 14.03
CA GLY A 37 -5.32 -7.40 13.37
C GLY A 37 -5.21 -8.09 12.01
N PRO A 38 -6.34 -8.53 11.43
CA PRO A 38 -6.36 -9.15 10.10
C PRO A 38 -5.95 -8.14 9.03
N ILE A 39 -4.98 -8.51 8.19
CA ILE A 39 -4.53 -7.67 7.09
C ILE A 39 -5.32 -8.06 5.84
N THR A 40 -6.01 -7.09 5.23
CA THR A 40 -6.75 -7.27 3.99
C THR A 40 -6.26 -6.28 2.93
N PRO A 41 -6.03 -6.72 1.68
CA PRO A 41 -5.81 -5.79 0.58
C PRO A 41 -7.00 -4.86 0.43
N VAL A 42 -6.74 -3.57 0.20
CA VAL A 42 -7.83 -2.65 -0.15
C VAL A 42 -8.34 -2.95 -1.57
N PRO A 43 -9.62 -2.67 -1.88
CA PRO A 43 -10.20 -3.03 -3.19
C PRO A 43 -9.57 -2.32 -4.40
N VAL A 44 -8.86 -1.22 -4.20
CA VAL A 44 -8.22 -0.42 -5.24
C VAL A 44 -6.74 -0.34 -4.95
N GLN A 45 -5.92 -0.91 -5.82
CA GLN A 45 -4.46 -0.85 -5.75
C GLN A 45 -3.94 0.18 -6.74
N ASP A 46 -2.72 0.66 -6.48
CA ASP A 46 -2.02 1.58 -7.37
C ASP A 46 -0.84 0.83 -8.03
N THR A 47 -0.42 1.28 -9.20
CA THR A 47 0.62 0.59 -9.98
C THR A 47 1.96 0.52 -9.24
N CYS A 48 2.28 1.57 -8.47
CA CYS A 48 3.56 1.67 -7.74
C CYS A 48 3.44 1.31 -6.26
N SER A 49 2.32 0.73 -5.82
CA SER A 49 2.18 0.34 -4.43
C SER A 49 1.20 -0.80 -4.15
N TYR A 50 1.57 -1.65 -3.20
CA TYR A 50 0.67 -2.57 -2.56
C TYR A 50 0.10 -1.97 -1.27
N THR A 51 -1.23 -1.86 -1.20
CA THR A 51 -1.95 -1.24 -0.09
C THR A 51 -2.84 -2.24 0.64
N VAL A 52 -2.73 -2.26 1.96
CA VAL A 52 -3.51 -3.11 2.86
C VAL A 52 -4.11 -2.32 4.00
N THR A 53 -5.08 -2.89 4.70
CA THR A 53 -5.68 -2.32 5.90
C THR A 53 -5.94 -3.37 6.96
N ASN A 54 -5.94 -2.95 8.22
CA ASN A 54 -6.46 -3.74 9.35
C ASN A 54 -7.83 -3.23 9.84
N GLY A 55 -8.48 -2.34 9.08
CA GLY A 55 -9.75 -1.69 9.43
C GLY A 55 -9.60 -0.36 10.15
N THR A 56 -8.42 -0.03 10.71
CA THR A 56 -8.16 1.27 11.36
C THR A 56 -7.01 2.03 10.72
N THR A 57 -6.07 1.31 10.11
CA THR A 57 -4.87 1.86 9.50
C THR A 57 -4.79 1.42 8.05
N ILE A 58 -4.35 2.33 7.18
CA ILE A 58 -3.98 2.03 5.78
C ILE A 58 -2.46 1.94 5.73
N ILE A 59 -1.93 0.84 5.20
CA ILE A 59 -0.50 0.58 5.07
C ILE A 59 -0.18 0.44 3.60
N GLN A 60 0.76 1.24 3.11
CA GLN A 60 1.15 1.26 1.70
C GLN A 60 2.64 0.91 1.55
N PHE A 61 2.91 -0.20 0.87
CA PHE A 61 4.25 -0.64 0.47
C PHE A 61 4.53 -0.12 -0.93
N ARG A 62 5.62 0.62 -1.12
CA ARG A 62 5.94 1.28 -2.39
C ARG A 62 7.18 0.69 -3.03
N GLU A 63 7.23 0.73 -4.35
CA GLU A 63 8.45 0.41 -5.10
C GLU A 63 9.57 1.40 -4.73
N PRO A 64 10.83 0.94 -4.60
CA PRO A 64 11.96 1.80 -4.30
C PRO A 64 12.12 2.99 -5.26
N GLU A 65 11.74 2.80 -6.52
CA GLU A 65 11.82 3.79 -7.61
C GLU A 65 10.69 4.82 -7.57
N SER A 66 9.65 4.59 -6.77
CA SER A 66 8.49 5.46 -6.63
C SER A 66 8.21 5.79 -5.14
N PRO A 67 9.19 6.39 -4.43
CA PRO A 67 9.01 6.74 -3.03
C PRO A 67 7.92 7.81 -2.88
N LEU A 68 7.25 7.81 -1.73
CA LEU A 68 6.33 8.89 -1.38
C LEU A 68 7.13 10.16 -1.09
N ASP A 69 6.83 11.25 -1.79
CA ASP A 69 7.48 12.54 -1.53
C ASP A 69 6.87 13.20 -0.27
N ILE A 70 7.60 13.06 0.84
CA ILE A 70 7.20 13.60 2.15
C ILE A 70 7.17 15.13 2.15
N GLN A 71 7.97 15.82 1.32
CA GLN A 71 7.94 17.28 1.27
C GLN A 71 6.64 17.77 0.63
N ILE A 72 6.20 17.11 -0.44
CA ILE A 72 4.90 17.37 -1.06
C ILE A 72 3.78 17.09 -0.04
N LEU A 73 3.86 15.97 0.67
CA LEU A 73 2.83 15.64 1.66
C LEU A 73 2.77 16.66 2.80
N THR A 74 3.92 17.13 3.28
CA THR A 74 4.00 18.17 4.31
C THR A 74 3.41 19.49 3.83
N ALA A 75 3.70 19.89 2.58
CA ALA A 75 3.11 21.08 1.98
C ALA A 75 1.59 20.97 1.86
N VAL A 76 1.09 19.79 1.47
CA VAL A 76 -0.34 19.49 1.40
C VAL A 76 -0.98 19.55 2.78
N GLN A 77 -0.35 19.00 3.82
CA GLN A 77 -0.82 19.05 5.20
C GLN A 77 -0.97 20.47 5.74
N ALA A 78 -0.06 21.37 5.37
CA ALA A 78 -0.12 22.77 5.78
C ALA A 78 -1.38 23.48 5.27
N VAL A 79 -1.91 23.05 4.13
CA VAL A 79 -3.14 23.59 3.53
C VAL A 79 -4.37 22.76 3.92
N HIS A 80 -4.19 21.46 4.13
CA HIS A 80 -5.23 20.48 4.46
C HIS A 80 -4.83 19.69 5.72
N PRO A 81 -5.14 20.21 6.92
CA PRO A 81 -4.68 19.63 8.19
C PRO A 81 -5.17 18.20 8.49
N GLY A 82 -6.14 17.68 7.72
CA GLY A 82 -6.65 16.33 7.85
C GLY A 82 -5.86 15.26 7.09
N ILE A 83 -4.84 15.64 6.30
CA ILE A 83 -3.98 14.69 5.59
C ILE A 83 -2.88 14.20 6.55
N VAL A 84 -2.51 12.92 6.48
CA VAL A 84 -1.49 12.31 7.34
C VAL A 84 -0.50 11.55 6.46
N ALA A 85 0.78 11.56 6.85
CA ALA A 85 1.87 10.85 6.18
C ALA A 85 2.08 9.47 6.79
#